data_AF-A0A7S1CXI5-F1
#
_entry.id   AF-A0A7S1CXI5-F1
#
_cell.length_a   1.000
_cell.length_b   1.000
_cell.length_c   1.000
_cell.angle_alpha   90.00
_cell.angle_beta   90.00
_cell.angle_gamma   90.00
#
_symmetry.space_group_name_H-M   'P 1'
#
loop_
_entity.id
_entity.type
_entity.pdbx_description
1 polymer ?
#
loop_
_entity_poly.entity_id
_entity_poly.type
_entity_poly.pdbx_seq_one_letter_code
_entity_poly.pdbx_strand_id
1 'polypeptide(L)'
;ENTTFLSTFAPNTDNGLTTATRICLRSACDTFHETMDVFRNANGTDYRSINIETTYSRIQTAEEWKQMIEASYNAADVPTQQRIAPGRDLCAIGVCLTEEQWCKTDPNCSESPYQEPRASLKPGALAGFIVAGCVVLAMILFVIHVILVKRQAKRYRRAFAKRVAETIEVAGSMRTLSPEALGAEFQRIDTGERDGKLSKE
;
A
#
# COMPACT_ATOMS: atom_id res chain seq x y z
N GLU A 1 9.47 -16.80 10.76
CA GLU A 1 9.57 -18.02 9.96
C GLU A 1 10.83 -17.94 9.10
N ASN A 2 11.76 -18.89 9.25
CA ASN A 2 13.03 -18.88 8.53
C ASN A 2 12.83 -19.46 7.12
N THR A 3 13.12 -18.67 6.09
CA THR A 3 13.17 -19.15 4.71
C THR A 3 14.56 -19.74 4.47
N THR A 4 14.64 -21.05 4.21
CA THR A 4 15.90 -21.71 3.85
C THR A 4 16.17 -21.49 2.37
N PHE A 5 17.29 -20.84 2.05
CA PHE A 5 17.71 -20.58 0.67
C PHE A 5 18.89 -21.47 0.33
N LEU A 6 18.80 -22.20 -0.78
CA LEU A 6 19.97 -22.76 -1.45
C LEU A 6 20.36 -21.78 -2.56
N SER A 7 21.64 -21.40 -2.59
CA SER A 7 22.18 -20.49 -3.59
C SER A 7 23.17 -21.25 -4.45
N THR A 8 22.91 -21.28 -5.76
CA THR A 8 23.86 -21.76 -6.76
C THR A 8 24.40 -20.55 -7.50
N PHE A 9 25.74 -20.41 -7.47
CA PHE A 9 26.45 -19.34 -8.16
C PHE A 9 27.08 -19.92 -9.43
N ALA A 10 26.63 -19.44 -10.59
CA ALA A 10 27.32 -19.70 -11.85
C ALA A 10 28.01 -18.39 -12.26
N PRO A 11 29.34 -18.26 -12.06
CA PRO A 11 30.05 -17.08 -12.54
C PRO A 11 30.07 -17.13 -14.07
N ASN A 12 29.34 -16.21 -14.71
CA ASN A 12 29.45 -16.00 -16.14
C ASN A 12 30.54 -14.95 -16.38
N THR A 13 31.71 -15.38 -16.87
CA THR A 13 32.93 -14.58 -16.91
C THR A 13 32.92 -13.48 -17.96
N ASP A 14 31.98 -13.50 -18.89
CA ASP A 14 32.15 -12.72 -20.13
C ASP A 14 31.65 -11.28 -20.03
N ASN A 15 30.80 -10.94 -19.04
CA ASN A 15 30.20 -9.59 -18.92
C ASN A 15 30.08 -9.03 -17.48
N GLY A 16 30.67 -9.67 -16.47
CA GLY A 16 30.55 -9.22 -15.06
C GLY A 16 29.13 -9.35 -14.47
N LEU A 17 28.24 -10.03 -15.17
CA LEU A 17 26.91 -10.42 -14.71
C LEU A 17 26.99 -11.80 -14.05
N THR A 18 26.76 -11.85 -12.75
CA THR A 18 26.67 -13.10 -12.00
C THR A 18 25.20 -13.42 -11.79
N THR A 19 24.71 -14.50 -12.38
CA THR A 19 23.34 -14.96 -12.13
C THR A 19 23.34 -15.87 -10.90
N ALA A 20 22.51 -15.55 -9.92
CA ALA A 20 22.25 -16.40 -8.76
C ALA A 20 20.84 -16.97 -8.89
N THR A 21 20.70 -18.28 -8.73
CA THR A 21 19.35 -18.87 -8.59
C THR A 21 19.14 -19.20 -7.11
N ARG A 22 18.01 -18.77 -6.57
CA ARG A 22 17.59 -19.09 -5.20
C ARG A 22 16.34 -19.94 -5.22
N ILE A 23 16.34 -20.96 -4.39
CA ILE A 23 15.22 -21.89 -4.29
C ILE A 23 14.38 -21.55 -3.06
N CYS A 24 13.06 -21.65 -3.21
CA CYS A 24 12.12 -21.32 -2.15
C CYS A 24 10.85 -22.20 -2.18
N LEU A 25 10.23 -22.40 -1.00
CA LEU A 25 9.04 -23.24 -0.84
C LEU A 25 7.70 -22.46 -0.89
N ARG A 26 7.74 -21.12 -0.86
CA ARG A 26 6.56 -20.25 -0.79
C ARG A 26 6.09 -19.84 -2.19
N SER A 27 4.78 -19.66 -2.34
CA SER A 27 4.16 -19.13 -3.57
C SER A 27 4.61 -17.71 -3.93
N ALA A 28 5.03 -16.91 -2.94
CA ALA A 28 5.54 -15.56 -3.18
C ALA A 28 6.84 -15.53 -4.00
N CYS A 29 7.55 -16.65 -4.13
CA CYS A 29 8.80 -16.71 -4.88
C CYS A 29 8.61 -16.85 -6.38
N ASP A 30 7.41 -17.20 -6.84
CA ASP A 30 7.08 -17.26 -8.27
C ASP A 30 7.21 -15.88 -8.96
N THR A 31 7.21 -14.80 -8.18
CA THR A 31 7.26 -13.41 -8.66
C THR A 31 8.49 -12.64 -8.19
N PHE A 32 9.39 -13.26 -7.43
CA PHE A 32 10.48 -12.53 -6.79
C PHE A 32 11.72 -12.51 -7.70
N HIS A 33 12.15 -11.30 -8.06
CA HIS A 33 13.34 -11.04 -8.84
C HIS A 33 14.12 -9.93 -8.13
N GLU A 34 15.42 -10.13 -7.94
CA GLU A 34 16.25 -9.20 -7.21
C GLU A 34 17.55 -8.94 -7.98
N THR A 35 17.80 -7.68 -8.31
CA THR A 35 19.07 -7.24 -8.87
C THR A 35 19.89 -6.52 -7.81
N MET A 36 21.10 -6.99 -7.54
CA MET A 36 22.03 -6.37 -6.60
C MET A 36 23.28 -5.90 -7.34
N ASP A 37 23.60 -4.61 -7.19
CA ASP A 37 24.86 -4.05 -7.67
C ASP A 37 25.90 -4.01 -6.54
N VAL A 38 27.04 -4.63 -6.78
CA VAL A 38 28.18 -4.59 -5.87
C VAL A 38 29.15 -3.54 -6.37
N PHE A 39 29.31 -2.47 -5.60
CA PHE A 39 30.30 -1.42 -5.84
C PHE A 39 31.55 -1.69 -4.99
N ARG A 40 32.73 -1.43 -5.56
CA ARG A 40 34.00 -1.45 -4.85
C ARG A 40 34.65 -0.08 -4.95
N ASN A 41 35.27 0.36 -3.86
CA ASN A 41 36.10 1.54 -3.85
C ASN A 41 37.56 1.13 -4.07
N ALA A 42 38.23 1.75 -5.05
CA ALA A 42 39.68 1.69 -5.16
C ALA A 42 40.22 3.10 -5.38
N ASN A 43 41.19 3.50 -4.56
CA ASN A 43 41.86 4.81 -4.64
C ASN A 43 40.89 6.01 -4.65
N GLY A 44 39.81 5.94 -3.85
CA GLY A 44 38.83 7.02 -3.74
C GLY A 44 37.84 7.11 -4.91
N THR A 45 37.87 6.16 -5.84
CA THR A 45 36.87 6.06 -6.91
C THR A 45 36.01 4.82 -6.68
N ASP A 46 34.70 5.00 -6.65
CA ASP A 46 33.74 3.90 -6.65
C ASP A 46 33.52 3.40 -8.08
N TYR A 47 33.64 2.09 -8.29
CA TYR A 47 33.26 1.46 -9.54
C TYR A 47 32.33 0.28 -9.29
N ARG A 48 31.40 0.06 -10.22
CA ARG A 48 30.52 -1.11 -10.21
C ARG A 48 31.36 -2.33 -10.52
N SER A 49 31.48 -3.25 -9.56
CA SER A 49 32.33 -4.43 -9.68
C SER A 49 31.58 -5.64 -10.20
N ILE A 50 30.32 -5.85 -9.77
CA ILE A 50 29.52 -7.03 -10.14
C ILE A 50 28.05 -6.61 -10.18
N ASN A 51 27.31 -7.07 -11.18
CA ASN A 51 25.85 -7.09 -11.12
C ASN A 51 25.40 -8.53 -10.83
N ILE A 52 24.59 -8.70 -9.78
CA ILE A 52 24.04 -10.00 -9.41
C ILE A 52 22.55 -9.97 -9.70
N GLU A 53 22.14 -10.78 -10.67
CA GLU A 53 20.72 -11.01 -10.94
C GLU A 53 20.29 -12.29 -10.24
N THR A 54 19.37 -12.16 -9.28
CA THR A 54 18.85 -13.27 -8.48
C THR A 54 17.44 -13.60 -8.92
N THR A 55 17.27 -14.79 -9.49
CA THR A 55 15.96 -15.33 -9.81
C THR A 55 15.55 -16.35 -8.77
N TYR A 56 14.28 -16.31 -8.36
CA TYR A 56 13.74 -17.24 -7.39
C TYR A 56 12.88 -18.27 -8.12
N SER A 57 13.18 -19.55 -7.92
CA SER A 57 12.38 -20.65 -8.46
C SER A 57 11.71 -21.37 -7.32
N ARG A 58 10.38 -21.49 -7.39
CA ARG A 58 9.62 -22.26 -6.43
C ARG A 58 9.74 -23.73 -6.73
N ILE A 59 9.94 -24.53 -5.68
CA ILE A 59 9.88 -25.98 -5.78
C ILE A 59 8.64 -26.49 -5.09
N GLN A 60 7.88 -27.33 -5.80
CA GLN A 60 6.60 -27.87 -5.34
C GLN A 60 6.72 -29.30 -4.80
N THR A 61 7.74 -30.05 -5.24
CA THR A 61 7.92 -31.46 -4.86
C THR A 61 9.35 -31.79 -4.45
N ALA A 62 9.52 -32.84 -3.65
CA ALA A 62 10.83 -33.34 -3.23
C ALA A 62 11.63 -33.92 -4.42
N GLU A 63 10.93 -34.45 -5.43
CA GLU A 63 11.48 -34.98 -6.66
C GLU A 63 12.06 -33.86 -7.53
N GLU A 64 11.33 -32.76 -7.69
CA GLU A 64 11.78 -31.55 -8.40
C GLU A 64 13.03 -30.95 -7.73
N TRP A 65 13.06 -30.91 -6.40
CA TRP A 65 14.24 -30.53 -5.62
C TRP A 65 15.48 -31.38 -5.98
N LYS A 66 15.34 -32.71 -6.02
CA LYS A 66 16.43 -33.63 -6.35
C LYS A 66 16.91 -33.42 -7.79
N GLN A 67 15.98 -33.28 -8.73
CA GLN A 67 16.29 -33.04 -10.14
C GLN A 67 17.06 -31.73 -10.34
N MET A 68 16.68 -30.66 -9.63
CA MET A 68 17.37 -29.38 -9.72
C MET A 68 18.79 -29.41 -9.14
N ILE A 69 18.99 -30.11 -8.01
CA ILE A 69 20.35 -30.33 -7.49
C ILE A 69 21.21 -31.08 -8.51
N GLU A 70 20.66 -32.13 -9.13
CA GLU A 70 21.39 -32.92 -10.12
C GLU A 70 21.71 -32.11 -11.39
N ALA A 71 20.75 -31.33 -11.88
CA ALA A 71 20.96 -30.40 -12.98
C ALA A 71 22.05 -29.35 -12.65
N SER A 72 22.08 -28.86 -11.41
CA SER A 72 23.10 -27.90 -10.96
C SER A 72 24.49 -28.52 -10.90
N TYR A 73 24.61 -29.76 -10.41
CA TYR A 73 25.89 -30.48 -10.43
C TYR A 73 26.39 -30.75 -11.85
N ASN A 74 25.48 -31.06 -12.78
CA ASN A 74 25.82 -31.28 -14.17
C ASN A 74 26.23 -29.97 -14.86
N ALA A 75 25.52 -28.87 -14.61
CA ALA A 75 25.85 -27.56 -15.20
C ALA A 75 27.20 -27.00 -14.74
N ALA A 76 27.64 -27.35 -13.52
CA ALA A 76 28.92 -26.95 -12.96
C ALA A 76 30.04 -28.02 -13.13
N ASP A 77 29.80 -29.06 -13.94
CA ASP A 77 30.74 -30.16 -14.18
C ASP A 77 31.34 -30.78 -12.90
N VAL A 78 30.53 -30.90 -11.85
CA VAL A 78 31.00 -31.42 -10.56
C VAL A 78 31.18 -32.95 -10.64
N PRO A 79 32.40 -33.49 -10.44
CA PRO A 79 32.65 -34.93 -10.44
C PRO A 79 31.80 -35.66 -9.42
N THR A 80 31.30 -36.86 -9.76
CA THR A 80 30.40 -37.63 -8.87
C THR A 80 30.97 -37.85 -7.48
N GLN A 81 32.29 -37.98 -7.35
CA GLN A 81 32.99 -38.16 -6.08
C GLN A 81 32.97 -36.91 -5.19
N GLN A 82 32.72 -35.73 -5.76
CA GLN A 82 32.63 -34.44 -5.06
C GLN A 82 31.18 -33.98 -4.87
N ARG A 83 30.20 -34.70 -5.42
CA ARG A 83 28.77 -34.41 -5.19
C ARG A 83 28.43 -34.80 -3.76
N ILE A 84 27.87 -33.85 -3.02
CA ILE A 84 27.49 -34.08 -1.63
C ILE A 84 26.06 -34.59 -1.62
N ALA A 85 25.84 -35.77 -1.06
CA ALA A 85 24.48 -36.30 -0.94
C ALA A 85 23.66 -35.36 -0.04
N PRO A 86 22.51 -34.86 -0.49
CA PRO A 86 21.66 -34.03 0.36
C PRO A 86 21.25 -34.84 1.59
N GLY A 87 21.62 -34.35 2.77
CA GLY A 87 21.28 -34.97 4.05
C GLY A 87 22.31 -35.94 4.64
N ARG A 88 23.50 -36.11 4.04
CA ARG A 88 24.63 -36.77 4.71
C ARG A 88 25.76 -35.76 4.90
N ASP A 89 25.94 -35.35 6.16
CA ASP A 89 27.19 -34.84 6.72
C ASP A 89 27.61 -33.38 6.43
N LEU A 90 26.71 -32.50 5.97
CA LEU A 90 26.99 -31.06 5.93
C LEU A 90 26.53 -30.35 7.20
N CYS A 91 27.18 -30.69 8.31
CA CYS A 91 27.20 -29.79 9.46
C CYS A 91 28.20 -28.69 9.12
N ALA A 92 27.71 -27.57 8.57
CA ALA A 92 28.51 -26.46 8.03
C ALA A 92 29.52 -25.84 9.03
N ILE A 93 29.46 -26.25 10.30
CA ILE A 93 30.28 -25.77 11.43
C ILE A 93 31.06 -26.90 12.13
N GLY A 94 31.10 -28.12 11.55
CA GLY A 94 31.87 -29.25 12.08
C GLY A 94 31.25 -29.98 13.29
N VAL A 95 30.14 -29.49 13.84
CA VAL A 95 29.39 -30.16 14.91
C VAL A 95 27.95 -30.35 14.46
N CYS A 96 27.51 -31.60 14.38
CA CYS A 96 26.11 -31.91 14.16
C CYS A 96 25.36 -31.80 15.48
N LEU A 97 24.42 -30.86 15.53
CA LEU A 97 23.49 -30.79 16.64
C LEU A 97 22.70 -32.11 16.66
N THR A 98 22.67 -32.77 17.82
CA THR A 98 21.83 -33.97 17.98
C THR A 98 20.36 -33.58 17.89
N GLU A 99 19.48 -34.55 17.59
CA GLU A 99 18.01 -34.35 17.65
C GLU A 99 17.57 -33.67 18.95
N GLU A 100 18.14 -34.07 20.07
CA GLU A 100 17.86 -33.48 21.38
C GLU A 100 18.23 -31.99 21.46
N GLN A 101 19.32 -31.58 20.78
CA GLN A 101 19.72 -30.17 20.72
C GLN A 101 18.85 -29.36 19.76
N TRP A 102 18.43 -29.97 18.64
CA TRP A 102 17.44 -29.38 17.74
C TRP A 102 16.11 -29.14 18.44
N CYS A 103 15.65 -30.11 19.23
CA CYS A 103 14.39 -30.03 19.94
C CYS A 103 14.34 -28.96 21.04
N LYS A 104 15.48 -28.38 21.46
CA LYS A 104 15.50 -27.20 22.35
C LYS A 104 15.08 -25.90 21.66
N THR A 105 15.22 -25.82 20.34
CA THR A 105 14.91 -24.63 19.55
C THR A 105 13.73 -24.85 18.61
N ASP A 106 13.47 -26.10 18.21
CA ASP A 106 12.33 -26.48 17.38
C ASP A 106 11.01 -26.38 18.18
N PRO A 107 10.06 -25.51 17.75
CA PRO A 107 8.73 -25.39 18.36
C PRO A 107 7.88 -26.67 18.28
N ASN A 108 8.20 -27.62 17.40
CA ASN A 108 7.46 -28.88 17.28
C ASN A 108 7.86 -29.91 18.35
N CYS A 109 9.06 -29.82 18.93
CA CYS A 109 9.53 -30.79 19.93
C CYS A 109 9.23 -30.38 21.37
N SER A 110 9.11 -29.09 21.65
CA SER A 110 8.88 -28.59 23.02
C SER A 110 7.79 -27.54 23.00
N GLU A 111 6.89 -27.60 24.00
CA GLU A 111 5.92 -26.54 24.20
C GLU A 111 6.66 -25.24 24.48
N SER A 112 6.52 -24.25 23.60
CA SER A 112 7.21 -22.98 23.74
C SER A 112 6.90 -22.36 25.10
N PRO A 113 7.89 -21.82 25.84
CA PRO A 113 7.65 -21.12 27.10
C PRO A 113 6.77 -19.86 26.91
N TYR A 114 6.64 -19.37 25.68
CA TYR A 114 5.70 -18.35 25.26
C TYR A 114 4.41 -18.98 24.74
N GLN A 115 3.70 -19.73 25.59
CA GLN A 115 2.31 -20.04 25.29
C GLN A 115 1.54 -18.72 25.31
N GLU A 116 0.97 -18.33 24.17
CA GLU A 116 -0.03 -17.26 24.18
C GLU A 116 -1.09 -17.67 25.20
N PRO A 117 -1.34 -16.85 26.25
CA PRO A 117 -2.37 -17.18 27.21
C PRO A 117 -3.65 -17.42 26.41
N ARG A 118 -4.38 -18.49 26.74
CA ARG A 118 -5.75 -18.72 26.23
C ARG A 118 -6.69 -17.66 26.80
N ALA A 119 -6.38 -16.38 26.65
CA ALA A 119 -7.30 -15.28 26.73
C ALA A 119 -8.21 -15.40 25.50
N SER A 120 -9.09 -16.40 25.54
CA SER A 120 -10.23 -16.49 24.66
C SER A 120 -11.13 -15.33 25.02
N LEU A 121 -10.83 -14.16 24.45
CA LEU A 121 -11.73 -13.04 24.46
C LEU A 121 -13.02 -13.55 23.82
N LYS A 122 -14.10 -13.62 24.61
CA LYS A 122 -15.39 -14.09 24.13
C LYS A 122 -15.72 -13.28 22.87
N PRO A 123 -15.78 -13.89 21.68
CA PRO A 123 -15.89 -13.14 20.42
C PRO A 123 -17.15 -12.26 20.39
N GLY A 124 -18.19 -12.67 21.12
CA GLY A 124 -19.40 -11.86 21.31
C GLY A 124 -19.17 -10.54 22.05
N ALA A 125 -18.28 -10.49 23.04
CA ALA A 125 -17.98 -9.25 23.75
C ALA A 125 -17.22 -8.26 22.85
N LEU A 126 -16.24 -8.76 22.08
CA LEU A 126 -15.50 -7.96 21.11
C LEU A 126 -16.43 -7.38 20.04
N ALA A 127 -17.30 -8.20 19.45
CA ALA A 127 -18.28 -7.75 18.48
C ALA A 127 -19.23 -6.69 19.06
N GLY A 128 -19.67 -6.87 20.31
CA GLY A 128 -20.50 -5.89 21.01
C GLY A 128 -19.84 -4.52 21.16
N PHE A 129 -18.57 -4.47 21.56
CA PHE A 129 -17.83 -3.20 21.67
C PHE A 129 -17.65 -2.50 20.33
N ILE A 130 -17.39 -3.26 19.26
CA ILE A 130 -17.23 -2.69 17.92
C ILE A 130 -18.55 -2.05 17.46
N VAL A 131 -19.68 -2.76 17.58
CA VAL A 131 -20.99 -2.25 17.18
C VAL A 131 -21.38 -1.02 18.01
N ALA A 132 -21.18 -1.07 19.34
CA ALA A 132 -21.44 0.07 20.21
C ALA A 132 -20.59 1.29 19.82
N GLY A 133 -19.31 1.08 19.52
CA GLY A 133 -18.39 2.12 19.04
C GLY A 133 -18.88 2.77 17.74
N CYS A 134 -19.34 1.98 16.77
CA CYS A 134 -19.90 2.49 15.52
C CYS A 134 -21.16 3.35 15.74
N VAL A 135 -22.06 2.93 16.63
CA VAL A 135 -23.29 3.69 16.95
C VAL A 135 -22.95 5.03 17.60
N VAL A 136 -22.01 5.04 18.57
CA VAL A 136 -21.56 6.28 19.22
C VAL A 136 -20.90 7.22 18.20
N LEU A 137 -20.06 6.70 17.31
CA LEU A 137 -19.43 7.50 16.26
C LEU A 137 -20.46 8.11 15.30
N ALA A 138 -21.47 7.34 14.88
CA ALA A 138 -22.53 7.84 14.02
C ALA A 138 -23.34 8.97 14.68
N MET A 139 -23.63 8.84 15.98
CA MET A 139 -24.31 9.89 16.75
C MET A 139 -23.50 11.19 16.83
N ILE A 140 -22.18 11.10 17.06
CA ILE A 140 -21.29 12.26 17.08
C ILE A 140 -21.27 12.95 15.71
N LEU A 141 -21.10 12.19 14.64
CA LEU A 141 -21.10 12.71 13.26
C LEU A 141 -22.43 13.39 12.91
N PHE A 142 -23.56 12.83 13.34
CA PHE A 142 -24.88 13.42 13.13
C PHE A 142 -24.99 14.79 13.82
N VAL A 143 -24.57 14.90 15.09
CA VAL A 143 -24.60 16.18 15.82
C VAL A 143 -23.71 17.22 15.13
N ILE A 144 -22.50 16.83 14.71
CA ILE A 144 -21.58 17.71 13.97
C ILE A 144 -22.25 18.19 12.67
N HIS A 145 -22.86 17.28 11.91
CA HIS A 145 -23.56 17.61 10.67
C HIS A 145 -24.66 18.64 10.89
N VAL A 146 -25.53 18.45 11.90
CA VAL A 146 -26.59 19.40 12.23
C VAL A 146 -26.04 20.78 12.61
N ILE A 147 -24.94 20.83 13.36
CA ILE A 147 -24.28 22.10 13.73
C ILE A 147 -23.73 22.80 12.47
N LEU A 148 -23.08 22.05 11.57
CA LEU A 148 -22.53 22.59 10.33
C LEU A 148 -23.63 23.13 9.41
N VAL A 149 -24.71 22.38 9.22
CA VAL A 149 -25.87 22.83 8.42
C VAL A 149 -26.48 24.10 9.00
N LYS A 150 -26.66 24.19 10.32
CA LYS A 150 -27.16 25.41 10.99
C LYS A 150 -26.21 26.60 10.79
N ARG A 151 -24.89 26.37 10.84
CA ARG A 151 -23.87 27.42 10.59
C ARG A 151 -23.89 27.87 9.13
N GLN A 152 -24.03 26.96 8.19
CA GLN A 152 -24.15 27.27 6.77
C GLN A 152 -25.41 28.11 6.50
N ALA A 153 -26.56 27.72 7.03
CA ALA A 153 -27.80 28.49 6.90
C ALA A 153 -27.64 29.93 7.42
N LYS A 154 -26.93 30.13 8.53
CA LYS A 154 -26.61 31.48 9.04
C LYS A 154 -25.68 32.25 8.09
N ARG A 155 -24.68 31.60 7.49
CA ARG A 155 -23.78 32.23 6.50
C ARG A 155 -24.53 32.65 5.25
N TYR A 156 -25.39 31.79 4.70
CA TYR A 156 -26.21 32.13 3.53
C TYR A 156 -27.16 33.29 3.82
N ARG A 157 -27.82 33.31 5.00
CA ARG A 157 -28.67 34.45 5.39
C ARG A 157 -27.88 35.76 5.50
N ARG A 158 -26.67 35.73 6.08
CA ARG A 158 -25.80 36.92 6.17
C ARG A 158 -25.31 37.38 4.79
N ALA A 159 -24.89 36.45 3.93
CA ALA A 159 -24.45 36.75 2.58
C ALA A 159 -25.60 37.32 1.72
N PHE A 160 -26.80 36.75 1.86
CA PHE A 160 -28.00 37.26 1.20
C PHE A 160 -28.36 38.66 1.70
N ALA A 161 -28.43 38.87 3.02
CA ALA A 161 -28.72 40.18 3.59
C ALA A 161 -27.70 41.24 3.15
N LYS A 162 -26.40 40.88 3.09
CA LYS A 162 -25.35 41.76 2.57
C LYS A 162 -25.59 42.14 1.11
N ARG A 163 -25.90 41.18 0.24
CA ARG A 163 -26.21 41.46 -1.18
C ARG A 163 -27.46 42.34 -1.32
N VAL A 164 -28.50 42.09 -0.53
CA VAL A 164 -29.72 42.91 -0.54
C VAL A 164 -29.40 44.34 -0.09
N ALA A 165 -28.60 44.51 0.97
CA ALA A 165 -28.18 45.83 1.43
C ALA A 165 -27.35 46.58 0.38
N GLU A 166 -26.36 45.93 -0.24
CA GLU A 166 -25.57 46.50 -1.34
C GLU A 166 -26.46 46.88 -2.54
N THR A 167 -27.45 46.05 -2.88
CA THR A 167 -28.38 46.34 -3.98
C THR A 167 -29.30 47.51 -3.65
N ILE A 168 -29.75 47.65 -2.40
CA ILE A 168 -30.60 48.76 -1.96
C ILE A 168 -29.80 50.07 -1.86
N GLU A 169 -28.54 50.05 -1.42
CA GLU A 169 -27.67 51.24 -1.48
C GLU A 169 -27.41 51.68 -2.92
N VAL A 170 -27.19 50.73 -3.84
CA VAL A 170 -27.05 51.04 -5.27
C VAL A 170 -28.37 51.56 -5.85
N ALA A 171 -29.53 51.00 -5.48
CA ALA A 171 -30.84 51.51 -5.90
C ALA A 171 -31.19 52.88 -5.26
N GLY A 172 -30.72 53.14 -4.04
CA GLY A 172 -30.80 54.44 -3.37
C GLY A 172 -29.90 55.49 -4.03
N SER A 173 -28.73 55.08 -4.52
CA SER A 173 -27.84 55.89 -5.36
C SER A 173 -28.36 56.06 -6.80
N MET A 174 -29.25 55.19 -7.29
CA MET A 174 -29.95 55.35 -8.57
C MET A 174 -31.13 56.33 -8.50
N ARG A 175 -31.43 56.96 -7.35
CA ARG A 175 -32.45 58.02 -7.26
C ARG A 175 -32.12 59.31 -8.04
N THR A 176 -31.01 59.33 -8.78
CA THR A 176 -30.69 60.32 -9.81
C THR A 176 -30.88 59.78 -11.24
N LEU A 177 -31.66 58.72 -11.44
CA LEU A 177 -32.22 58.43 -12.77
C LEU A 177 -33.29 59.50 -13.04
N SER A 178 -32.97 60.44 -13.93
CA SER A 178 -33.93 61.44 -14.38
C SER A 178 -35.21 60.74 -14.87
N PRO A 179 -36.40 61.34 -14.69
CA PRO A 179 -37.66 60.74 -15.12
C PRO A 179 -37.66 60.37 -16.63
N GLU A 180 -36.84 61.03 -17.43
CA GLU A 180 -36.63 60.74 -18.85
C GLU A 180 -35.89 59.43 -19.11
N ALA A 181 -34.86 59.11 -18.30
CA ALA A 181 -34.12 57.85 -18.43
C ALA A 181 -34.96 56.64 -18.01
N LEU A 182 -35.85 56.82 -17.02
CA LEU A 182 -36.79 55.78 -16.59
C LEU A 182 -37.85 55.51 -17.66
N GLY A 183 -38.36 56.56 -18.32
CA GLY A 183 -39.31 56.43 -19.43
C GLY A 183 -38.72 55.73 -20.65
N ALA A 184 -37.44 56.00 -20.96
CA ALA A 184 -36.73 55.35 -22.06
C ALA A 184 -36.51 53.84 -21.82
N GLU A 185 -36.14 53.43 -20.61
CA GLU A 185 -36.02 52.00 -20.27
C GLU A 185 -37.39 51.31 -20.21
N PHE A 186 -38.44 51.98 -19.71
CA PHE A 186 -39.79 51.42 -19.71
C PHE A 186 -40.29 51.16 -21.14
N GLN A 187 -40.07 52.12 -22.06
CA GLN A 187 -40.39 51.93 -23.49
C GLN A 187 -39.55 50.85 -24.16
N ARG A 188 -38.32 50.60 -23.69
CA ARG A 188 -37.45 49.52 -24.20
C ARG A 188 -37.95 48.15 -23.76
N ILE A 189 -38.40 48.03 -22.51
CA ILE A 189 -38.90 46.77 -21.96
C ILE A 189 -40.33 46.48 -22.44
N ASP A 190 -41.12 47.52 -22.69
CA ASP A 190 -42.47 47.47 -23.28
C ASP A 190 -42.45 47.22 -24.81
N THR A 191 -41.74 46.16 -25.23
CA THR A 191 -41.61 45.78 -26.65
C THR A 191 -42.61 44.70 -27.09
N GLY A 192 -43.41 44.17 -26.17
CA GLY A 192 -44.42 43.14 -26.46
C GLY A 192 -45.76 43.73 -26.89
N GLU A 193 -46.49 44.27 -25.93
CA GLU A 193 -47.87 44.74 -26.08
C GLU A 193 -47.88 46.12 -25.43
N ARG A 194 -47.91 47.22 -26.19
CA ARG A 194 -47.79 48.60 -25.68
C ARG A 194 -49.00 49.04 -24.84
N ASP A 195 -49.33 48.28 -23.80
CA ASP A 195 -50.49 48.44 -22.94
C ASP A 195 -50.09 49.03 -21.57
N GLY A 196 -48.78 49.24 -21.36
CA GLY A 196 -48.22 49.80 -20.14
C GLY A 196 -48.15 48.80 -18.98
N LYS A 197 -48.24 47.49 -19.22
CA LYS A 197 -48.17 46.45 -18.19
C LYS A 197 -46.98 45.52 -18.41
N LEU A 198 -46.12 45.43 -17.41
CA LEU A 198 -45.04 44.44 -17.37
C LEU A 198 -45.62 43.07 -16.98
N SER A 199 -45.78 42.17 -17.94
CA SER A 199 -46.08 40.76 -17.66
C SER A 199 -44.80 40.00 -17.28
N LYS A 200 -44.93 39.07 -16.35
CA LYS A 200 -43.83 38.25 -15.85
C LYS A 200 -44.03 36.84 -16.38
N GLU A 201 -43.33 36.48 -17.45
CA GLU A 201 -43.06 35.08 -17.77
C GLU A 201 -41.97 34.51 -16.85
#